data_AF-A0A2T0KGQ7-F1
#
_entry.id   AF-A0A2T0KGQ7-F1
#
_cell.length_a   1.000
_cell.length_b   1.000
_cell.length_c   1.000
_cell.angle_alpha   90.00
_cell.angle_beta   90.00
_cell.angle_gamma   90.00
#
_symmetry.space_group_name_H-M   'P 1'
#
loop_
_entity.id
_entity.type
_entity.pdbx_description
1 polymer ?
#
loop_
_entity_poly.entity_id
_entity_poly.type
_entity_poly.pdbx_seq_one_letter_code
_entity_poly.pdbx_strand_id
1 'polypeptide(L)'
;MGCGGRKVTTLPIMSETPAQRRYRDDARLLAVIGAHLVGQLPPLTLRLPRETADAAVRAWERDETDPPTPESGEQGYVRTFAATLALIGLEIRDSGKPIGDDGAHVVVTLDPARVAAAVFAHECATDGMLRPPPASEASPLT
;
A
#
# COMPACT_ATOMS: atom_id res chain seq x y z
N MET A 1 11.75 8.50 52.16
CA MET A 1 12.25 8.68 50.78
C MET A 1 12.26 7.33 50.09
N GLY A 2 11.21 7.01 49.34
CA GLY A 2 11.09 5.73 48.62
C GLY A 2 11.20 5.96 47.12
N CYS A 3 12.33 5.61 46.52
CA CYS A 3 12.47 5.54 45.07
C CYS A 3 11.70 4.31 44.57
N GLY A 4 10.45 4.50 44.16
CA GLY A 4 9.68 3.53 43.40
C GLY A 4 10.27 3.37 42.01
N GLY A 5 11.15 2.38 41.84
CA GLY A 5 11.65 1.97 40.54
C GLY A 5 10.48 1.50 39.67
N ARG A 6 10.10 2.31 38.68
CA ARG A 6 9.21 1.88 37.61
C ARG A 6 9.86 0.69 36.91
N LYS A 7 9.27 -0.50 37.07
CA LYS A 7 9.61 -1.67 36.26
C LYS A 7 9.28 -1.29 34.82
N VAL A 8 10.32 -1.09 34.01
CA VAL A 8 10.17 -1.03 32.55
C VAL A 8 9.80 -2.45 32.14
N THR A 9 8.50 -2.69 31.95
CA THR A 9 8.00 -3.90 31.32
C THR A 9 8.50 -3.88 29.89
N THR A 10 9.65 -4.51 29.65
CA THR A 10 10.13 -4.80 28.30
C THR A 10 9.09 -5.73 27.70
N LEU A 11 8.27 -5.21 26.79
CA LEU A 11 7.40 -6.05 25.97
C LEU A 11 8.28 -7.06 25.26
N PRO A 12 7.96 -8.36 25.29
CA PRO A 12 8.78 -9.37 24.66
C PRO A 12 8.88 -9.05 23.17
N ILE A 13 10.11 -8.93 22.66
CA ILE A 13 10.37 -8.98 21.22
C ILE A 13 9.78 -10.31 20.77
N MET A 14 8.68 -10.29 20.03
CA MET A 14 8.08 -11.52 19.53
C MET A 14 9.09 -12.22 18.62
N SER A 15 9.78 -13.23 19.15
CA SER A 15 10.71 -14.04 18.40
C SER A 15 9.93 -14.83 17.35
N GLU A 16 10.37 -14.78 16.10
CA GLU A 16 9.73 -15.54 15.03
C GLU A 16 9.67 -17.03 15.37
N THR A 17 8.57 -17.67 15.01
CA THR A 17 8.48 -19.13 14.96
C THR A 17 9.39 -19.68 13.84
N PRO A 18 9.77 -20.97 13.88
CA PRO A 18 10.49 -21.60 12.77
C PRO A 18 9.75 -21.48 11.42
N ALA A 19 8.42 -21.48 11.43
CA ALA A 19 7.62 -21.32 10.21
C ALA A 19 7.73 -19.90 9.65
N GLN A 20 7.61 -18.86 10.49
CA GLN A 20 7.74 -17.46 10.08
C GLN A 20 9.13 -17.18 9.48
N ARG A 21 10.21 -17.75 10.05
CA ARG A 21 11.55 -17.66 9.47
C ARG A 21 11.61 -18.27 8.07
N ARG A 22 11.06 -19.48 7.89
CA ARG A 22 11.02 -20.12 6.56
C ARG A 22 10.27 -19.26 5.55
N TYR A 23 9.09 -18.75 5.89
CA TYR A 23 8.33 -17.87 4.99
C TYR A 23 9.10 -16.61 4.61
N ARG A 24 9.82 -16.01 5.56
CA ARG A 24 10.68 -14.85 5.30
C ARG A 24 11.84 -15.21 4.36
N ASP A 25 12.48 -16.34 4.58
CA ASP A 25 13.61 -16.78 3.77
C ASP A 25 13.16 -17.19 2.36
N ASP A 26 12.03 -17.88 2.24
CA ASP A 26 11.39 -18.20 0.96
C ASP A 26 11.02 -16.92 0.20
N ALA A 27 10.41 -15.93 0.87
CA ALA A 27 10.08 -14.65 0.24
C ALA A 27 11.33 -13.91 -0.27
N ARG A 28 12.43 -13.92 0.49
CA ARG A 28 13.72 -13.35 0.05
C ARG A 28 14.30 -14.07 -1.15
N LEU A 29 14.26 -15.41 -1.14
CA LEU A 29 14.74 -16.22 -2.25
C LEU A 29 13.92 -15.93 -3.51
N LEU A 30 12.60 -15.89 -3.40
CA LEU A 30 11.71 -15.64 -4.54
C LEU A 30 11.79 -14.20 -5.05
N ALA A 31 12.14 -13.23 -4.20
CA ALA A 31 12.37 -11.85 -4.63
C ALA A 31 13.51 -11.72 -5.67
N VAL A 32 14.46 -12.67 -5.69
CA VAL A 32 15.53 -12.72 -6.71
C VAL A 32 14.95 -12.89 -8.12
N ILE A 33 13.82 -13.61 -8.26
CA ILE A 33 13.12 -13.72 -9.54
C ILE A 33 12.69 -12.33 -10.01
N GLY A 34 12.11 -11.52 -9.10
CA GLY A 34 11.74 -10.13 -9.40
C GLY A 34 12.92 -9.31 -9.90
N ALA A 35 14.09 -9.42 -9.25
CA ALA A 35 15.30 -8.71 -9.68
C ALA A 35 15.74 -9.06 -11.11
N HIS A 36 15.51 -10.29 -11.56
CA HIS A 36 15.75 -10.66 -12.96
C HIS A 36 14.70 -10.11 -13.92
N LEU A 37 13.44 -9.98 -13.49
CA LEU A 37 12.34 -9.52 -14.34
C LEU A 37 12.27 -7.99 -14.50
N VAL A 38 12.81 -7.22 -13.55
CA VAL A 38 12.83 -5.76 -13.63
C VAL A 38 13.49 -5.30 -14.93
N GLY A 39 12.78 -4.46 -15.69
CA GLY A 39 13.24 -3.92 -16.97
C GLY A 39 13.02 -4.84 -18.18
N GLN A 40 12.58 -6.09 -18.00
CA GLN A 40 12.23 -6.97 -19.12
C GLN A 40 10.81 -6.75 -19.64
N LEU A 41 9.92 -6.28 -18.76
CA LEU A 41 8.52 -6.09 -19.06
C LEU A 41 8.28 -4.68 -19.61
N PRO A 42 7.66 -4.53 -20.79
CA PRO A 42 7.31 -3.22 -21.30
C PRO A 42 6.19 -2.59 -20.45
N PRO A 43 6.09 -1.26 -20.40
CA PRO A 43 4.93 -0.59 -19.83
C PRO A 43 3.63 -1.04 -20.50
N LEU A 44 2.55 -1.11 -19.71
CA LEU A 44 1.23 -1.53 -20.16
C LEU A 44 0.35 -0.31 -20.40
N THR A 45 -0.24 -0.20 -21.58
CA THR A 45 -1.28 0.77 -21.88
C THR A 45 -2.63 0.20 -21.46
N LEU A 46 -3.27 0.86 -20.49
CA LEU A 46 -4.52 0.42 -19.87
C LEU A 46 -5.62 1.44 -20.11
N ARG A 47 -6.87 0.95 -20.12
CA ARG A 47 -8.08 1.77 -20.20
C ARG A 47 -8.82 1.73 -18.87
N LEU A 48 -9.03 2.90 -18.27
CA LEU A 48 -9.74 3.06 -17.01
C LEU A 48 -11.03 3.86 -17.23
N PRO A 49 -12.10 3.61 -16.47
CA PRO A 49 -13.22 4.54 -16.37
C PRO A 49 -12.71 5.91 -15.88
N ARG A 50 -13.23 7.00 -16.46
CA ARG A 50 -12.83 8.36 -16.08
C ARG A 50 -12.99 8.60 -14.60
N GLU A 51 -14.11 8.19 -14.02
CA GLU A 51 -14.39 8.39 -12.60
C GLU A 51 -13.30 7.77 -11.70
N THR A 52 -12.86 6.56 -12.03
CA THR A 52 -11.78 5.86 -11.32
C THR A 52 -10.44 6.59 -11.50
N ALA A 53 -10.14 7.04 -12.72
CA ALA A 53 -8.93 7.78 -13.00
C ALA A 53 -8.88 9.11 -12.22
N ASP A 54 -9.98 9.85 -12.22
CA ASP A 54 -10.11 11.12 -11.49
C ASP A 54 -10.01 10.90 -9.97
N ALA A 55 -10.55 9.78 -9.44
CA ALA A 55 -10.41 9.42 -8.04
C ALA A 55 -8.95 9.14 -7.65
N ALA A 56 -8.21 8.45 -8.50
CA ALA A 56 -6.78 8.21 -8.29
C ALA A 56 -5.97 9.50 -8.30
N VAL A 57 -6.26 10.42 -9.25
CA VAL A 57 -5.63 11.75 -9.29
C VAL A 57 -5.91 12.53 -8.01
N ARG A 58 -7.17 12.57 -7.55
CA ARG A 58 -7.52 13.22 -6.28
C ARG A 58 -6.80 12.62 -5.08
N ALA A 59 -6.59 11.30 -5.06
CA ALA A 59 -5.85 10.65 -3.97
C ALA A 59 -4.37 11.07 -3.95
N TRP A 60 -3.75 11.25 -5.12
CA TRP A 60 -2.38 11.74 -5.26
C TRP A 60 -2.24 13.23 -4.88
N GLU A 61 -3.19 14.06 -5.32
CA GLU A 61 -3.16 15.52 -5.08
C GLU A 61 -3.59 15.92 -3.67
N ARG A 62 -4.01 14.96 -2.85
CA ARG A 62 -4.45 15.24 -1.49
C ARG A 62 -3.26 15.59 -0.60
N ASP A 63 -3.29 16.79 -0.04
CA ASP A 63 -2.38 17.18 1.02
C ASP A 63 -2.73 16.48 2.35
N GLU A 64 -1.71 15.96 3.04
CA GLU A 64 -1.80 15.44 4.40
C GLU A 64 -1.37 16.53 5.38
N THR A 65 -2.35 17.22 5.99
CA THR A 65 -2.09 18.31 6.94
C THR A 65 -2.11 17.87 8.40
N ASP A 66 -2.53 16.63 8.66
CA ASP A 66 -2.61 16.09 10.01
C ASP A 66 -1.21 15.90 10.61
N PRO A 67 -1.04 16.13 11.93
CA PRO A 67 0.24 15.92 12.58
C PRO A 67 0.63 14.43 12.55
N PRO A 68 1.93 14.10 12.46
CA PRO A 68 2.38 12.71 12.57
C PRO A 68 1.94 12.11 13.90
N THR A 69 1.25 10.97 13.84
CA THR A 69 0.88 10.18 15.02
C THR A 69 1.72 8.91 15.08
N PRO A 70 1.94 8.32 16.28
CA PRO A 70 2.59 7.03 16.37
C PRO A 70 1.83 5.96 15.58
N GLU A 71 2.55 5.25 14.70
CA GLU A 71 1.99 4.17 13.89
C GLU A 71 2.39 2.81 14.44
N SER A 72 1.47 1.84 14.42
CA SER A 72 1.80 0.43 14.50
C SER A 72 2.53 -0.01 13.23
N GLY A 73 3.19 -1.18 13.27
CA GLY A 73 3.82 -1.74 12.07
C GLY A 73 2.81 -1.94 10.92
N GLU A 74 1.61 -2.40 11.22
CA GLU A 74 0.53 -2.58 10.25
C GLU A 74 0.09 -1.25 9.63
N GLN A 75 -0.08 -0.20 10.45
CA GLN A 75 -0.41 1.15 9.96
C GLN A 75 0.68 1.69 9.04
N GLY A 76 1.96 1.49 9.41
CA GLY A 76 3.09 1.86 8.56
C GLY A 76 3.13 1.11 7.22
N TYR A 77 2.77 -0.18 7.21
CA TYR A 77 2.64 -0.95 5.97
C TYR A 77 1.50 -0.42 5.09
N VAL A 78 0.33 -0.15 5.67
CA VAL A 78 -0.82 0.42 4.93
C VAL A 78 -0.47 1.79 4.35
N ARG A 79 0.19 2.68 5.12
CA ARG A 79 0.63 3.99 4.62
C ARG A 79 1.62 3.85 3.47
N THR A 80 2.61 2.97 3.59
CA THR A 80 3.58 2.70 2.51
C THR A 80 2.88 2.15 1.26
N PHE A 81 1.90 1.28 1.45
CA PHE A 81 1.10 0.71 0.36
C PHE A 81 0.24 1.78 -0.34
N ALA A 82 -0.44 2.63 0.42
CA ALA A 82 -1.20 3.75 -0.09
C ALA A 82 -0.32 4.73 -0.87
N ALA A 83 0.87 5.07 -0.35
CA ALA A 83 1.83 5.92 -1.05
C ALA A 83 2.28 5.33 -2.39
N THR A 84 2.50 4.00 -2.44
CA THR A 84 2.84 3.30 -3.69
C THR A 84 1.70 3.37 -4.70
N LEU A 85 0.46 3.15 -4.27
CA LEU A 85 -0.72 3.22 -5.13
C LEU A 85 -1.02 4.65 -5.59
N ALA A 86 -0.74 5.67 -4.78
CA ALA A 86 -0.90 7.08 -5.14
C ALA A 86 -0.05 7.49 -6.34
N LEU A 87 1.08 6.81 -6.59
CA LEU A 87 1.89 7.03 -7.81
C LEU A 87 1.13 6.68 -9.10
N ILE A 88 0.07 5.88 -9.03
CA ILE A 88 -0.82 5.65 -10.19
C ILE A 88 -1.59 6.93 -10.51
N GLY A 89 -2.06 7.66 -9.49
CA GLY A 89 -2.71 8.95 -9.65
C GLY A 89 -1.80 9.98 -10.31
N LEU A 90 -0.52 10.01 -9.91
CA LEU A 90 0.51 10.83 -10.55
C LEU A 90 0.67 10.51 -12.04
N GLU A 91 0.83 9.23 -12.39
CA GLU A 91 1.01 8.80 -13.79
C GLU A 91 -0.23 9.11 -14.66
N ILE A 92 -1.43 8.96 -14.09
CA ILE A 92 -2.68 9.34 -14.75
C ILE A 92 -2.73 10.86 -14.98
N ARG A 93 -2.36 11.67 -13.99
CA ARG A 93 -2.32 13.14 -14.12
C ARG A 93 -1.35 13.57 -15.21
N ASP A 94 -0.16 12.96 -15.25
CA ASP A 94 0.93 13.41 -16.12
C ASP A 94 0.81 12.87 -17.56
N SER A 95 0.21 11.67 -17.76
CA SER A 95 0.20 10.98 -19.05
C SER A 95 -1.18 10.48 -19.52
N GLY A 96 -2.20 10.56 -18.67
CA GLY A 96 -3.54 10.07 -18.95
C GLY A 96 -4.20 10.85 -20.09
N LYS A 97 -4.75 10.12 -21.07
CA LYS A 97 -5.44 10.70 -22.23
C LYS A 97 -6.92 10.34 -22.22
N PRO A 98 -7.84 11.33 -22.22
CA PRO A 98 -9.25 11.09 -22.50
C PRO A 98 -9.43 10.34 -23.81
N ILE A 99 -10.31 9.33 -23.83
CA ILE A 99 -10.75 8.69 -25.07
C ILE A 99 -12.27 8.48 -25.06
N GLY A 100 -12.85 8.34 -26.26
CA GLY A 100 -14.30 8.31 -26.48
C GLY A 100 -14.88 9.70 -26.68
N ASP A 101 -16.01 9.79 -27.36
CA ASP A 101 -16.63 11.06 -27.75
C ASP A 101 -17.04 11.92 -26.55
N ASP A 102 -17.36 11.28 -25.43
CA ASP A 102 -17.69 11.89 -24.14
C ASP A 102 -16.52 11.88 -23.14
N GLY A 103 -15.37 11.34 -23.55
CA GLY A 103 -14.22 11.15 -22.68
C GLY A 103 -14.46 10.15 -21.55
N ALA A 104 -15.43 9.23 -21.62
CA ALA A 104 -15.80 8.32 -20.52
C ALA A 104 -14.65 7.44 -20.00
N HIS A 105 -13.57 7.32 -20.76
CA HIS A 105 -12.39 6.56 -20.35
C HIS A 105 -11.13 7.39 -20.44
N VAL A 106 -10.13 6.98 -19.66
CA VAL A 106 -8.76 7.48 -19.71
C VAL A 106 -7.84 6.33 -20.10
N VAL A 107 -6.99 6.57 -21.10
CA VAL A 107 -5.89 5.68 -21.44
C VAL A 107 -4.63 6.18 -20.76
N VAL A 108 -3.96 5.30 -20.02
CA VAL A 108 -2.72 5.60 -19.31
C VAL A 108 -1.72 4.48 -19.56
N THR A 109 -0.43 4.81 -19.67
CA THR A 109 0.62 3.80 -19.76
C THR A 109 1.30 3.69 -18.40
N LEU A 110 1.25 2.50 -17.79
CA LEU A 110 1.80 2.26 -16.47
C LEU A 110 2.97 1.28 -16.53
N ASP A 111 3.96 1.53 -15.67
CA ASP A 111 5.01 0.55 -15.39
C ASP A 111 4.38 -0.74 -14.79
N PRO A 112 4.88 -1.94 -15.16
CA PRO A 112 4.36 -3.21 -14.66
C PRO A 112 4.27 -3.32 -13.14
N ALA A 113 5.18 -2.69 -12.38
CA ALA A 113 5.13 -2.71 -10.92
C ALA A 113 3.89 -2.00 -10.37
N ARG A 114 3.47 -0.90 -11.00
CA ARG A 114 2.26 -0.16 -10.62
C ARG A 114 1.00 -0.95 -10.93
N VAL A 115 0.98 -1.64 -12.07
CA VAL A 115 -0.11 -2.54 -12.45
C VAL A 115 -0.22 -3.70 -11.45
N ALA A 116 0.90 -4.35 -11.15
CA ALA A 116 0.94 -5.44 -10.17
C ALA A 116 0.50 -4.99 -8.78
N ALA A 117 0.94 -3.80 -8.32
CA ALA A 117 0.52 -3.24 -7.04
C ALA A 117 -1.00 -2.99 -7.00
N ALA A 118 -1.61 -2.46 -8.07
CA ALA A 118 -3.04 -2.21 -8.14
C ALA A 118 -3.87 -3.52 -8.10
N VAL A 119 -3.42 -4.54 -8.83
CA VAL A 119 -4.07 -5.86 -8.83
C VAL A 119 -3.96 -6.52 -7.45
N PHE A 120 -2.76 -6.49 -6.85
CA PHE A 120 -2.55 -7.03 -5.51
C PHE A 120 -3.39 -6.27 -4.45
N ALA A 121 -3.56 -4.96 -4.59
CA ALA A 121 -4.45 -4.17 -3.72
C ALA A 121 -5.90 -4.66 -3.80
N HIS A 122 -6.37 -5.01 -5.00
CA HIS A 122 -7.70 -5.58 -5.19
C HIS A 122 -7.83 -6.93 -4.47
N GLU A 123 -6.83 -7.82 -4.61
CA GLU A 123 -6.81 -9.12 -3.92
C GLU A 123 -6.81 -8.97 -2.39
N CYS A 124 -5.98 -8.07 -1.85
CA CYS A 124 -5.99 -7.77 -0.41
C CYS A 124 -7.33 -7.17 0.06
N ALA A 125 -8.00 -6.37 -0.78
CA ALA A 125 -9.33 -5.85 -0.45
C ALA A 125 -10.40 -6.95 -0.43
N THR A 126 -10.34 -7.91 -1.36
CA THR A 126 -11.28 -9.04 -1.41
C THR A 126 -11.05 -10.03 -0.28
N ASP A 127 -9.80 -10.23 0.13
CA ASP A 127 -9.42 -11.14 1.23
C ASP A 127 -9.57 -10.49 2.62
N GLY A 128 -10.02 -9.23 2.66
CA GLY A 128 -10.29 -8.49 3.91
C GLY A 128 -9.04 -7.91 4.59
N MET A 129 -7.85 -8.05 4.01
CA MET A 129 -6.61 -7.49 4.53
C MET A 129 -6.58 -5.95 4.52
N LEU A 130 -7.32 -5.31 3.61
CA LEU A 130 -7.48 -3.85 3.59
C LEU A 130 -8.79 -3.39 4.25
N ARG A 131 -9.55 -4.30 4.88
CA ARG A 131 -10.77 -3.92 5.59
C ARG A 131 -10.38 -3.22 6.89
N PRO A 132 -10.96 -2.05 7.23
CA PRO A 132 -10.74 -1.46 8.53
C PRO A 132 -11.15 -2.44 9.64
N PRO A 133 -10.43 -2.48 10.79
CA PRO A 133 -10.86 -3.28 11.93
C PRO A 133 -12.26 -2.81 12.37
N PRO A 134 -13.11 -3.72 12.87
CA PRO A 134 -14.43 -3.32 13.37
C PRO A 134 -14.27 -2.27 14.48
N ALA A 135 -15.17 -1.27 14.51
CA ALA A 135 -15.12 -0.14 15.46
C ALA A 135 -15.01 -0.53 16.94
N SER A 136 -15.26 -1.80 17.29
CA SER A 136 -15.08 -2.37 18.63
C SER A 136 -13.62 -2.62 19.05
N GLU A 137 -12.66 -2.58 18.12
CA GLU A 137 -11.23 -2.78 18.39
C GLU A 137 -10.42 -1.47 18.43
N ALA A 138 -11.07 -0.33 18.20
CA ALA A 138 -10.52 0.98 18.50
C ALA A 138 -10.46 1.11 20.04
N SER A 139 -9.37 0.62 20.62
CA SER A 139 -9.11 0.70 22.05
C SER A 139 -9.27 2.15 22.50
N PRO A 140 -10.20 2.46 23.43
CA PRO A 140 -10.25 3.77 24.03
C PRO A 140 -9.06 3.83 24.99
N LEU A 141 -7.94 4.39 24.53
CA LEU A 141 -6.85 4.76 25.42
C LEU A 141 -7.37 5.89 26.32
N THR A 142 -7.83 5.50 27.51
CA THR A 142 -8.01 6.35 28.68
C THR A 142 -7.10 5.84 29.77
#